data_AF-J2XMN7-F1
#
_entry.id   AF-J2XMN7-F1
#
_cell.length_a   1.000
_cell.length_b   1.000
_cell.length_c   1.000
_cell.angle_alpha   90.00
_cell.angle_beta   90.00
_cell.angle_gamma   90.00
#
_symmetry.space_group_name_H-M   'P 1'
#
loop_
_entity.id
_entity.type
_entity.pdbx_description
1 polymer ?
#
loop_
_entity_poly.entity_id
_entity_poly.type
_entity_poly.pdbx_seq_one_letter_code
_entity_poly.pdbx_strand_id
1 'polypeptide(L)'
;MPYLNLDRRFVQRRKYDQEELLRSDLNGRKLSWGEVLASRYAIIVAPANFGKTTELKEQAKSERAAGKYAVFIELRKVLDRGAFEDSLIPSEVDAFEAWQQVPDAPVTLFIDSLDEASPKQRADLHHALKKVLKAVQWPNSNTQWIISTRPAVLSQDVLSQLSEILDVPLEVTSKEEADLGGLFDDEANKAITTRLSSSQAALSIFSLASLTSTQAKTYLQRVQGVDDAATLLEVAHNKGLPGFTKSPGGLAILAHLDLANRQPECLTDVYKGVVQAVELQQGRDDRLSTAGTPSAQVAVVSRIAAASMVCQRINIEMPSEQFGVDDAVLSARLIAGTQLSESGLQQLLTSQLFIDAGHHQVKLYPEELVPFLAAQHFASRVQSPEDAKRLVDAFSWDAPTGERGVQRRLLPILGWLATLSAYCRAELLPRDPQVVAFFGDLRNRDIPMADAHEAIRRSIQLVATQGDRLGRKHYDLTPENYWQVGADCNLPLISELFEQYGSNHRARSALINIATYSQSDILRQQVLKACQCDLALLMKQRQGLDLYYLLDLGVNEDLQGIATALMEETDLHESLISASIIRLAWSHLTVAQIVTLVERQFDRGQGAYRLTSTITGPVLDAADDQQAY
;
A
#
# COMPACT_ATOMS: atom_id res chain seq x y z
N MET A 1 13.11 17.50 12.89
CA MET A 1 11.85 18.10 12.40
C MET A 1 10.84 18.08 13.54
N PRO A 2 9.98 19.10 13.67
CA PRO A 2 8.90 19.08 14.65
C PRO A 2 7.91 17.94 14.31
N TYR A 3 7.40 17.26 15.34
CA TYR A 3 6.37 16.26 15.18
C TYR A 3 5.07 16.88 14.66
N LEU A 4 4.38 16.17 13.78
CA LEU A 4 3.06 16.53 13.29
C LEU A 4 2.05 15.54 13.85
N ASN A 5 1.14 16.02 14.69
CA ASN A 5 0.01 15.21 15.14
C ASN A 5 -0.97 15.03 13.98
N LEU A 6 -1.02 13.83 13.42
CA LEU A 6 -1.95 13.46 12.34
C LEU A 6 -3.29 12.92 12.86
N ASP A 7 -3.54 12.96 14.17
CA ASP A 7 -4.68 12.32 14.82
C ASP A 7 -4.80 10.84 14.43
N ARG A 8 -3.69 10.10 14.65
CA ARG A 8 -3.60 8.68 14.29
C ARG A 8 -4.70 7.88 14.98
N ARG A 9 -5.27 6.94 14.23
CA ARG A 9 -6.38 6.09 14.67
C ARG A 9 -5.95 4.65 14.86
N PHE A 10 -6.64 3.98 15.76
CA PHE A 10 -6.37 2.60 16.16
C PHE A 10 -7.63 1.75 16.03
N VAL A 11 -7.47 0.45 15.84
CA VAL A 11 -8.58 -0.51 15.88
C VAL A 11 -8.27 -1.54 16.96
N GLN A 12 -9.12 -1.63 17.98
CA GLN A 12 -8.96 -2.65 19.02
C GLN A 12 -9.30 -4.04 18.47
N ARG A 13 -8.40 -5.00 18.68
CA ARG A 13 -8.55 -6.40 18.27
C ARG A 13 -9.07 -7.22 19.44
N ARG A 14 -10.25 -7.82 19.27
CA ARG A 14 -10.90 -8.69 20.27
C ARG A 14 -10.48 -10.16 20.15
N LYS A 15 -9.89 -10.50 19.00
CA LYS A 15 -9.38 -11.84 18.67
C LYS A 15 -8.01 -11.68 18.03
N TYR A 16 -7.12 -12.65 18.27
CA TYR A 16 -5.87 -12.70 17.56
C TYR A 16 -6.13 -13.33 16.20
N ASP A 17 -6.04 -12.52 15.15
CA ASP A 17 -6.08 -12.97 13.77
C ASP A 17 -4.96 -12.26 13.00
N GLN A 18 -4.04 -13.05 12.46
CA GLN A 18 -2.89 -12.53 11.74
C GLN A 18 -3.28 -11.71 10.51
N GLU A 19 -4.34 -12.08 9.79
CA GLU A 19 -4.80 -11.32 8.63
C GLU A 19 -5.36 -9.95 9.03
N GLU A 20 -6.06 -9.88 10.17
CA GLU A 20 -6.56 -8.61 10.71
C GLU A 20 -5.43 -7.67 11.18
N LEU A 21 -4.33 -8.22 11.70
CA LEU A 21 -3.16 -7.44 12.08
C LEU A 21 -2.43 -6.86 10.86
N LEU A 22 -2.40 -7.59 9.75
CA LEU A 22 -1.82 -7.15 8.48
C LEU A 22 -2.70 -6.14 7.75
N ARG A 23 -4.03 -6.23 7.94
CA ARG A 23 -5.03 -5.35 7.32
C ARG A 23 -5.71 -4.52 8.41
N SER A 24 -4.97 -3.58 8.99
CA SER A 24 -5.40 -2.78 10.15
C SER A 24 -6.71 -2.02 9.94
N ASP A 25 -7.06 -1.69 8.69
CA ASP A 25 -8.30 -0.97 8.36
C ASP A 25 -9.53 -1.88 8.17
N LEU A 26 -9.35 -3.21 8.13
CA LEU A 26 -10.47 -4.14 8.03
C LEU A 26 -11.14 -4.29 9.40
N ASN A 27 -12.40 -3.86 9.46
CA ASN A 27 -13.37 -4.09 10.53
C ASN A 27 -12.99 -3.50 11.89
N GLY A 28 -13.87 -2.66 12.43
CA GLY A 28 -13.77 -2.18 13.82
C GLY A 28 -13.89 -0.67 13.96
N ARG A 29 -14.16 -0.22 15.19
CA ARG A 29 -14.25 1.20 15.53
C ARG A 29 -12.85 1.81 15.54
N LYS A 30 -12.70 2.97 14.89
CA LYS A 30 -11.50 3.79 14.96
C LYS A 30 -11.45 4.50 16.33
N LEU A 31 -10.36 4.28 17.04
CA LEU A 31 -10.09 4.80 18.38
C LEU A 31 -8.97 5.84 18.33
N SER A 32 -9.02 6.79 19.25
CA SER A 32 -8.00 7.81 19.47
C SER A 32 -6.89 7.32 20.41
N TRP A 33 -5.78 8.05 20.46
CA TRP A 33 -4.74 7.84 21.47
C TRP A 33 -5.28 7.89 22.91
N GLY A 34 -6.23 8.79 23.20
CA GLY A 34 -6.85 8.86 24.53
C GLY A 34 -7.58 7.58 24.94
N GLU A 35 -8.22 6.91 23.98
CA GLU A 35 -8.86 5.61 24.21
C GLU A 35 -7.84 4.48 24.38
N VAL A 36 -6.71 4.51 23.66
CA VAL A 36 -5.61 3.55 23.86
C VAL A 36 -4.97 3.72 25.24
N LEU A 37 -4.76 4.97 25.68
CA LEU A 37 -4.17 5.31 26.98
C LEU A 37 -5.13 5.07 28.15
N ALA A 38 -6.40 4.74 27.90
CA ALA A 38 -7.30 4.27 28.94
C ALA A 38 -6.98 2.81 29.36
N SER A 39 -6.32 2.04 28.49
CA SER A 39 -5.87 0.67 28.81
C SER A 39 -4.58 0.70 29.61
N ARG A 40 -4.54 -0.04 30.73
CA ARG A 40 -3.31 -0.18 31.54
C ARG A 40 -2.23 -0.97 30.82
N TYR A 41 -2.61 -1.91 29.96
CA TYR A 41 -1.70 -2.73 29.16
C TYR A 41 -2.18 -2.75 27.72
N ALA A 42 -1.42 -2.12 26.82
CA ALA A 42 -1.75 -1.99 25.41
C ALA A 42 -0.61 -2.48 24.52
N ILE A 43 -0.94 -3.31 23.54
CA ILE A 43 -0.02 -3.70 22.46
C ILE A 43 -0.46 -2.98 21.18
N ILE A 44 0.41 -2.16 20.61
CA ILE A 44 0.19 -1.46 19.35
C ILE A 44 0.91 -2.20 18.23
N VAL A 45 0.13 -2.71 17.28
CA VAL A 45 0.63 -3.49 16.14
C VAL A 45 0.51 -2.68 14.86
N ALA A 46 1.61 -2.55 14.12
CA ALA A 46 1.59 -1.96 12.79
C ALA A 46 2.76 -2.52 11.96
N PRO A 47 2.63 -2.61 10.63
CA PRO A 47 3.76 -2.96 9.79
C PRO A 47 4.96 -2.02 9.95
N ALA A 48 6.10 -2.43 9.40
CA ALA A 48 7.25 -1.55 9.21
C ALA A 48 6.83 -0.25 8.51
N ASN A 49 7.49 0.87 8.83
CA ASN A 49 7.30 2.18 8.18
C ASN A 49 5.95 2.90 8.46
N PHE A 50 5.12 2.39 9.37
CA PHE A 50 3.84 3.02 9.75
C PHE A 50 3.95 4.18 10.77
N GLY A 51 5.14 4.41 11.32
CA GLY A 51 5.43 5.52 12.25
C GLY A 51 5.33 5.18 13.75
N LYS A 52 5.28 3.88 14.12
CA LYS A 52 5.15 3.43 15.53
C LYS A 52 6.11 4.15 16.49
N THR A 53 7.42 4.07 16.21
CA THR A 53 8.47 4.70 17.02
C THR A 53 8.27 6.19 17.22
N THR A 54 7.91 6.92 16.15
CA THR A 54 7.66 8.36 16.20
C THR A 54 6.46 8.67 17.08
N GLU A 55 5.37 7.93 16.92
CA GLU A 55 4.16 8.13 17.73
C GLU A 55 4.40 7.86 19.22
N LEU A 56 5.10 6.76 19.55
CA LEU A 56 5.43 6.43 20.95
C LEU A 56 6.32 7.49 21.61
N LYS A 57 7.37 7.94 20.91
CA LYS A 57 8.27 9.01 21.39
C LYS A 57 7.51 10.29 21.70
N GLU A 58 6.60 10.67 20.82
CA GLU A 58 5.87 11.93 20.93
C GLU A 58 4.74 11.85 21.95
N GLN A 59 4.11 10.69 22.12
CA GLN A 59 3.18 10.48 23.22
C GLN A 59 3.88 10.55 24.59
N ALA A 60 5.07 9.98 24.73
CA ALA A 60 5.86 10.11 25.96
C ALA A 60 6.21 11.58 26.28
N LYS A 61 6.51 12.40 25.26
CA LYS A 61 6.71 13.85 25.43
C LYS A 61 5.41 14.57 25.80
N SER A 62 4.30 14.22 25.15
CA SER A 62 2.99 14.83 25.41
C SER A 62 2.49 14.56 26.82
N GLU A 63 2.62 13.32 27.32
CA GLU A 63 2.24 12.97 28.70
C GLU A 63 3.08 13.76 29.73
N ARG A 64 4.39 13.92 29.48
CA ARG A 64 5.27 14.75 30.31
C ARG A 64 4.91 16.23 30.29
N ALA A 65 4.59 16.77 29.12
CA ALA A 65 4.10 18.13 28.99
C ALA A 65 2.78 18.37 29.74
N ALA A 66 1.97 17.32 29.89
CA ALA A 66 0.74 17.32 30.68
C ALA A 66 0.97 17.10 32.20
N GLY A 67 2.23 17.05 32.65
CA GLY A 67 2.60 16.90 34.06
C GLY A 67 2.56 15.47 34.60
N LYS A 68 2.49 14.46 33.72
CA LYS A 68 2.52 13.05 34.11
C LYS A 68 3.92 12.45 33.91
N TYR A 69 4.20 11.33 34.58
CA TYR A 69 5.45 10.60 34.35
C TYR A 69 5.28 9.64 33.17
N ALA A 70 6.12 9.82 32.17
CA ALA A 70 6.19 8.91 31.02
C ALA A 70 7.63 8.76 30.54
N VAL A 71 7.99 7.53 30.15
CA VAL A 71 9.33 7.18 29.70
C VAL A 71 9.25 6.36 28.42
N PHE A 72 10.01 6.78 27.41
CA PHE A 72 10.18 6.03 26.16
C PHE A 72 11.43 5.13 26.22
N ILE A 73 11.27 3.86 25.83
CA ILE A 73 12.28 2.82 25.96
C ILE A 73 12.46 2.10 24.62
N GLU A 74 13.69 2.11 24.07
CA GLU A 74 14.05 1.29 22.90
C GLU A 74 14.58 -0.08 23.38
N LEU A 75 13.77 -1.14 23.26
CA LEU A 75 14.05 -2.44 23.87
C LEU A 75 15.36 -3.07 23.39
N ARG A 76 15.76 -2.80 22.14
CA ARG A 76 17.07 -3.21 21.59
C ARG A 76 18.24 -2.63 22.37
N LYS A 77 18.20 -1.35 22.73
CA LYS A 77 19.28 -0.71 23.47
C LYS A 77 19.41 -1.29 24.89
N VAL A 78 18.30 -1.78 25.46
CA VAL A 78 18.30 -2.44 26.77
C VAL A 78 19.08 -3.77 26.73
N LEU A 79 19.08 -4.46 25.59
CA LEU A 79 19.87 -5.67 25.38
C LEU A 79 21.36 -5.39 25.19
N ASP A 80 21.68 -4.39 24.37
CA ASP A 80 23.06 -4.07 23.98
C ASP A 80 23.88 -3.44 25.13
N ARG A 81 23.22 -2.93 26.18
CA ARG A 81 23.84 -2.16 27.28
C ARG A 81 23.85 -2.92 28.61
N GLY A 82 24.80 -2.55 29.47
CA GLY A 82 24.96 -3.11 30.81
C GLY A 82 23.82 -2.70 31.75
N ALA A 83 23.77 -1.42 32.14
CA ALA A 83 22.70 -0.85 32.95
C ALA A 83 21.49 -0.44 32.10
N PHE A 84 20.33 -0.28 32.74
CA PHE A 84 19.09 0.12 32.07
C PHE A 84 19.14 1.58 31.63
N GLU A 85 19.66 2.45 32.48
CA GLU A 85 19.79 3.89 32.27
C GLU A 85 20.70 4.20 31.07
N ASP A 86 21.74 3.39 30.84
CA ASP A 86 22.63 3.48 29.68
C ASP A 86 21.93 3.22 28.34
N SER A 87 20.73 2.65 28.36
CA SER A 87 19.92 2.38 27.16
C SER A 87 19.00 3.54 26.79
N LEU A 88 18.78 4.47 27.72
CA LEU A 88 17.91 5.63 27.55
C LEU A 88 18.69 6.80 26.94
N ILE A 89 17.97 7.68 26.23
CA ILE A 89 18.54 8.98 25.84
C ILE A 89 18.46 9.94 27.04
N PRO A 90 19.28 11.01 27.10
CA PRO A 90 19.35 11.88 28.28
C PRO A 90 17.99 12.39 28.78
N SER A 91 17.11 12.82 27.88
CA SER A 91 15.77 13.30 28.25
C SER A 91 14.86 12.22 28.86
N GLU A 92 15.08 10.94 28.53
CA GLU A 92 14.34 9.82 29.12
C GLU A 92 14.96 9.39 30.45
N VAL A 93 16.28 9.53 30.63
CA VAL A 93 16.96 9.36 31.93
C VAL A 93 16.40 10.37 32.93
N ASP A 94 16.37 11.66 32.57
CA ASP A 94 15.86 12.72 33.44
C ASP A 94 14.41 12.45 33.86
N ALA A 95 13.57 11.98 32.92
CA ALA A 95 12.17 11.66 33.20
C ALA A 95 12.02 10.43 34.11
N PHE A 96 12.86 9.42 33.90
CA PHE A 96 12.87 8.21 34.72
C PHE A 96 13.34 8.49 36.15
N GLU A 97 14.43 9.24 36.31
CA GLU A 97 14.94 9.64 37.62
C GLU A 97 13.94 10.53 38.37
N ALA A 98 13.30 11.49 37.68
CA ALA A 98 12.27 12.35 38.27
C ALA A 98 11.09 11.54 38.83
N TRP A 99 10.65 10.50 38.10
CA TRP A 99 9.62 9.58 38.59
C TRP A 99 10.09 8.80 39.83
N GLN A 100 11.31 8.27 39.83
CA GLN A 100 11.84 7.49 40.96
C GLN A 100 11.91 8.27 42.28
N GLN A 101 12.01 9.61 42.22
CA GLN A 101 12.01 10.45 43.43
C GLN A 101 10.63 10.60 44.08
N VAL A 102 9.55 10.18 43.40
CA VAL A 102 8.19 10.34 43.90
C VAL A 102 7.58 8.96 44.22
N PRO A 103 7.46 8.60 45.51
CA PRO A 103 6.85 7.33 45.91
C PRO A 103 5.43 7.18 45.36
N ASP A 104 5.09 5.97 44.92
CA ASP A 104 3.76 5.56 44.44
C ASP A 104 3.21 6.34 43.22
N ALA A 105 4.03 7.19 42.59
CA ALA A 105 3.61 7.92 41.40
C ALA A 105 3.32 6.98 40.22
N PRO A 106 2.21 7.18 39.48
CA PRO A 106 1.96 6.43 38.27
C PRO A 106 2.96 6.79 37.17
N VAL A 107 3.40 5.80 36.40
CA VAL A 107 4.26 6.01 35.22
C VAL A 107 3.74 5.26 34.01
N THR A 108 3.77 5.91 32.84
CA THR A 108 3.46 5.29 31.55
C THR A 108 4.75 4.96 30.81
N LEU A 109 4.96 3.67 30.52
CA LEU A 109 6.11 3.20 29.75
C LEU A 109 5.71 2.99 28.29
N PHE A 110 6.40 3.68 27.38
CA PHE A 110 6.28 3.48 25.94
C PHE A 110 7.45 2.65 25.45
N ILE A 111 7.21 1.37 25.17
CA ILE A 111 8.25 0.40 24.80
C ILE A 111 8.21 0.16 23.29
N ASP A 112 9.31 0.46 22.61
CA ASP A 112 9.48 0.33 21.18
C ASP A 112 10.71 -0.54 20.85
N SER A 113 10.70 -1.45 19.90
CA SER A 113 9.59 -2.29 19.46
C SER A 113 10.01 -3.76 19.72
N LEU A 114 9.07 -4.66 20.00
CA LEU A 114 9.36 -6.05 20.37
C LEU A 114 10.21 -6.81 19.31
N ASP A 115 10.16 -6.38 18.05
CA ASP A 115 10.95 -6.92 16.93
C ASP A 115 12.44 -6.60 17.00
N GLU A 116 12.83 -5.61 17.79
CA GLU A 116 14.24 -5.21 17.89
C GLU A 116 14.99 -5.93 19.03
N ALA A 117 14.30 -6.74 19.84
CA ALA A 117 14.96 -7.73 20.67
C ALA A 117 15.57 -8.80 19.75
N SER A 118 16.90 -8.90 19.73
CA SER A 118 17.69 -9.75 18.83
C SER A 118 16.99 -11.07 18.40
N PRO A 119 17.03 -11.46 17.11
CA PRO A 119 16.48 -12.74 16.64
C PRO A 119 17.12 -13.97 17.27
N LYS A 120 18.18 -13.81 18.06
CA LYS A 120 18.99 -14.92 18.53
C LYS A 120 18.39 -15.73 19.68
N GLN A 121 17.33 -15.32 20.38
CA GLN A 121 16.57 -16.22 21.26
C GLN A 121 15.31 -15.56 21.86
N ARG A 122 14.25 -16.34 22.09
CA ARG A 122 13.14 -15.99 23.01
C ARG A 122 13.63 -15.50 24.39
N ALA A 123 14.82 -15.94 24.80
CA ALA A 123 15.52 -15.50 26.01
C ALA A 123 15.87 -14.02 25.99
N ASP A 124 16.15 -13.41 24.82
CA ASP A 124 16.54 -12.00 24.70
C ASP A 124 15.34 -11.08 25.01
N LEU A 125 14.17 -11.35 24.42
CA LEU A 125 12.95 -10.58 24.73
C LEU A 125 12.62 -10.62 26.23
N HIS A 126 12.60 -11.83 26.78
CA HIS A 126 12.31 -12.03 28.20
C HIS A 126 13.37 -11.38 29.09
N HIS A 127 14.66 -11.42 28.72
CA HIS A 127 15.73 -10.74 29.46
C HIS A 127 15.62 -9.22 29.40
N ALA A 128 15.33 -8.66 28.22
CA ALA A 128 15.14 -7.22 28.04
C ALA A 128 13.96 -6.72 28.88
N LEU A 129 12.80 -7.37 28.78
CA LEU A 129 11.63 -7.04 29.59
C LEU A 129 11.91 -7.22 31.08
N LYS A 130 12.61 -8.28 31.51
CA LYS A 130 13.02 -8.45 32.91
C LYS A 130 13.90 -7.32 33.42
N LYS A 131 14.82 -6.80 32.61
CA LYS A 131 15.62 -5.62 32.98
C LYS A 131 14.71 -4.40 33.21
N VAL A 132 13.74 -4.17 32.32
CA VAL A 132 12.76 -3.06 32.46
C VAL A 132 11.92 -3.25 33.72
N LEU A 133 11.34 -4.45 33.93
CA LEU A 133 10.53 -4.78 35.12
C LEU A 133 11.30 -4.53 36.42
N LYS A 134 12.57 -4.94 36.46
CA LYS A 134 13.45 -4.71 37.61
C LYS A 134 13.70 -3.22 37.84
N ALA A 135 13.97 -2.46 36.77
CA ALA A 135 14.23 -1.03 36.86
C ALA A 135 13.01 -0.26 37.41
N VAL A 136 11.80 -0.66 37.02
CA VAL A 136 10.55 -0.03 37.47
C VAL A 136 9.95 -0.67 38.72
N GLN A 137 10.66 -1.61 39.37
CA GLN A 137 10.21 -2.31 40.58
C GLN A 137 8.84 -3.01 40.44
N TRP A 138 8.55 -3.55 39.25
CA TRP A 138 7.33 -4.33 39.00
C TRP A 138 7.28 -5.61 39.89
N PRO A 139 6.11 -6.02 40.40
CA PRO A 139 4.75 -5.48 40.21
C PRO A 139 4.33 -4.39 41.22
N ASN A 140 5.24 -3.91 42.06
CA ASN A 140 4.89 -3.01 43.16
C ASN A 140 4.64 -1.56 42.70
N SER A 141 5.07 -1.21 41.49
CA SER A 141 4.85 0.12 40.91
C SER A 141 3.51 0.25 40.18
N ASN A 142 2.92 1.45 40.22
CA ASN A 142 1.74 1.78 39.43
C ASN A 142 2.14 2.10 37.97
N THR A 143 2.45 1.04 37.23
CA THR A 143 2.95 1.14 35.86
C THR A 143 1.86 0.84 34.83
N GLN A 144 1.76 1.71 33.82
CA GLN A 144 1.02 1.49 32.57
C GLN A 144 2.01 1.11 31.46
N TRP A 145 1.66 0.09 30.68
CA TRP A 145 2.52 -0.50 29.66
C TRP A 145 1.93 -0.31 28.26
N ILE A 146 2.62 0.46 27.42
CA ILE A 146 2.26 0.66 26.01
C ILE A 146 3.41 0.09 25.16
N ILE A 147 3.18 -1.05 24.51
CA ILE A 147 4.22 -1.82 23.81
C ILE A 147 3.94 -1.81 22.32
N SER A 148 4.90 -1.43 21.48
CA SER A 148 4.77 -1.52 20.02
C SER A 148 5.37 -2.82 19.47
N THR A 149 4.79 -3.35 18.38
CA THR A 149 5.34 -4.51 17.66
C THR A 149 4.92 -4.54 16.18
N ARG A 150 5.50 -5.48 15.42
CA ARG A 150 5.11 -5.79 14.05
C ARG A 150 4.21 -7.02 13.98
N PRO A 151 3.33 -7.11 12.97
CA PRO A 151 2.59 -8.34 12.69
C PRO A 151 3.48 -9.57 12.51
N ALA A 152 4.70 -9.40 12.00
CA ALA A 152 5.62 -10.52 11.83
C ALA A 152 6.21 -11.06 13.13
N VAL A 153 6.16 -10.31 14.23
CA VAL A 153 6.73 -10.74 15.52
C VAL A 153 5.66 -11.17 16.50
N LEU A 154 4.45 -10.64 16.39
CA LEU A 154 3.36 -11.01 17.27
C LEU A 154 2.84 -12.42 16.91
N SER A 155 2.79 -13.30 17.90
CA SER A 155 2.14 -14.61 17.86
C SER A 155 1.41 -14.88 19.16
N GLN A 156 0.59 -15.94 19.19
CA GLN A 156 -0.08 -16.38 20.42
C GLN A 156 0.93 -16.73 21.53
N ASP A 157 2.07 -17.33 21.18
CA ASP A 157 3.17 -17.61 22.12
C ASP A 157 3.73 -16.33 22.72
N VAL A 158 4.00 -15.31 21.91
CA VAL A 158 4.51 -14.02 22.37
C VAL A 158 3.48 -13.30 23.23
N LEU A 159 2.19 -13.35 22.87
CA LEU A 159 1.11 -12.81 23.69
C LEU A 159 1.03 -13.50 25.05
N SER A 160 1.18 -14.82 25.07
CA SER A 160 1.15 -15.62 26.30
C SER A 160 2.36 -15.31 27.19
N GLN A 161 3.55 -15.16 26.61
CA GLN A 161 4.75 -14.71 27.33
C GLN A 161 4.59 -13.30 27.90
N LEU A 162 4.03 -12.35 27.15
CA LEU A 162 3.78 -11.00 27.65
C LEU A 162 2.78 -11.00 28.81
N SER A 163 1.72 -11.80 28.70
CA SER A 163 0.73 -12.01 29.75
C SER A 163 1.35 -12.60 31.02
N GLU A 164 2.24 -13.60 30.88
CA GLU A 164 2.96 -14.22 32.01
C GLU A 164 3.97 -13.25 32.64
N ILE A 165 4.78 -12.56 31.82
CA ILE A 165 5.81 -11.63 32.29
C ILE A 165 5.21 -10.43 33.03
N LEU A 166 4.05 -9.94 32.57
CA LEU A 166 3.34 -8.82 33.17
C LEU A 166 2.34 -9.26 34.25
N ASP A 167 2.08 -10.56 34.42
CA ASP A 167 1.08 -11.13 35.34
C ASP A 167 -0.33 -10.56 35.14
N VAL A 168 -0.81 -10.58 33.87
CA VAL A 168 -2.10 -9.98 33.46
C VAL A 168 -2.92 -10.92 32.58
N PRO A 169 -4.25 -10.94 32.70
CA PRO A 169 -5.09 -11.75 31.83
C PRO A 169 -5.09 -11.22 30.38
N LEU A 170 -5.19 -12.14 29.41
CA LEU A 170 -5.40 -11.80 28.00
C LEU A 170 -6.88 -11.46 27.74
N GLU A 171 -7.13 -10.33 27.09
CA GLU A 171 -8.48 -9.89 26.72
C GLU A 171 -8.96 -10.53 25.39
N VAL A 172 -8.12 -11.36 24.79
CA VAL A 172 -8.23 -11.82 23.39
C VAL A 172 -8.57 -13.31 23.36
N THR A 173 -9.65 -13.67 22.66
CA THR A 173 -10.07 -15.07 22.47
C THR A 173 -9.44 -15.68 21.21
N SER A 174 -9.17 -16.99 21.24
CA SER A 174 -8.63 -17.73 20.09
C SER A 174 -9.69 -17.93 19.00
N LYS A 175 -9.26 -18.10 17.74
CA LYS A 175 -10.17 -18.34 16.59
C LYS A 175 -10.89 -19.69 16.71
N GLU A 176 -10.23 -20.71 17.25
CA GLU A 176 -10.76 -22.07 17.39
C GLU A 176 -11.86 -22.20 18.45
N GLU A 177 -11.80 -21.44 19.55
CA GLU A 177 -12.83 -21.46 20.59
C GLU A 177 -14.11 -20.71 20.18
N ALA A 178 -14.00 -19.76 19.25
CA ALA A 178 -15.13 -18.96 18.82
C ALA A 178 -16.03 -19.65 17.78
N ASP A 179 -15.47 -20.49 16.91
CA ASP A 179 -16.25 -21.23 15.89
C ASP A 179 -17.07 -22.38 16.51
N LEU A 180 -16.70 -22.85 17.71
CA LEU A 180 -17.49 -23.83 18.46
C LEU A 180 -18.67 -23.22 19.23
N GLY A 181 -18.70 -21.90 19.40
CA GLY A 181 -19.79 -21.15 20.05
C GLY A 181 -20.73 -20.43 19.08
N GLY A 182 -20.57 -20.65 17.77
CA GLY A 182 -21.22 -19.89 16.69
C GLY A 182 -22.70 -20.22 16.44
N LEU A 183 -23.47 -20.59 17.45
CA LEU A 183 -24.94 -20.59 17.47
C LEU A 183 -25.33 -20.26 18.92
N PHE A 184 -26.26 -19.32 19.12
CA PHE A 184 -26.87 -18.86 20.40
C PHE A 184 -26.42 -17.48 20.94
N ASP A 185 -27.32 -16.51 20.72
CA ASP A 185 -27.69 -15.29 21.45
C ASP A 185 -26.65 -14.27 21.95
N ASP A 186 -26.71 -13.08 21.35
CA ASP A 186 -26.09 -11.81 21.77
C ASP A 186 -26.43 -11.39 23.23
N GLU A 187 -27.49 -11.94 23.83
CA GLU A 187 -27.85 -11.66 25.23
C GLU A 187 -27.01 -12.47 26.24
N ALA A 188 -26.52 -13.66 25.88
CA ALA A 188 -25.63 -14.45 26.73
C ALA A 188 -24.23 -13.82 26.82
N ASN A 189 -23.77 -13.17 25.75
CA ASN A 189 -22.49 -12.44 25.72
C ASN A 189 -22.50 -11.14 26.55
N LYS A 190 -23.67 -10.50 26.71
CA LYS A 190 -23.84 -9.44 27.72
C LYS A 190 -23.62 -9.98 29.13
N ALA A 191 -24.10 -11.18 29.44
CA ALA A 191 -23.89 -11.81 30.75
C ALA A 191 -22.44 -12.27 31.00
N ILE A 192 -21.67 -12.59 29.96
CA ILE A 192 -20.22 -12.86 30.07
C ILE A 192 -19.45 -11.55 30.32
N THR A 193 -19.81 -10.46 29.63
CA THR A 193 -19.23 -9.13 29.91
C THR A 193 -19.59 -8.61 31.30
N THR A 194 -20.74 -8.96 31.88
CA THR A 194 -21.05 -8.64 33.29
C THR A 194 -20.35 -9.54 34.31
N ARG A 195 -19.79 -10.70 33.93
CA ARG A 195 -19.05 -11.60 34.85
C ARG A 195 -17.54 -11.33 34.91
N LEU A 196 -16.99 -10.56 33.95
CA LEU A 196 -15.61 -10.05 33.99
C LEU A 196 -15.47 -8.77 34.84
N SER A 197 -16.48 -8.43 35.65
CA SER A 197 -16.40 -7.40 36.69
C SER A 197 -15.57 -7.86 37.91
N SER A 198 -14.40 -8.45 37.66
CA SER A 198 -13.36 -8.69 38.66
C SER A 198 -12.11 -7.90 38.26
N SER A 199 -12.09 -6.61 38.62
CA SER A 199 -10.98 -5.71 38.98
C SER A 199 -9.54 -5.86 38.42
N GLN A 200 -9.23 -6.69 37.43
CA GLN A 200 -7.90 -6.80 36.82
C GLN A 200 -7.94 -6.23 35.40
N ALA A 201 -7.08 -5.24 35.14
CA ALA A 201 -6.88 -4.70 33.80
C ALA A 201 -6.21 -5.77 32.91
N ALA A 202 -6.80 -6.05 31.75
CA ALA A 202 -6.32 -7.06 30.81
C ALA A 202 -5.42 -6.45 29.72
N LEU A 203 -4.69 -7.32 29.02
CA LEU A 203 -3.82 -6.96 27.90
C LEU A 203 -4.64 -6.78 26.61
N SER A 204 -4.81 -5.53 26.17
CA SER A 204 -5.56 -5.18 24.96
C SER A 204 -4.63 -5.02 23.75
N ILE A 205 -5.06 -5.50 22.57
CA ILE A 205 -4.33 -5.36 21.31
C ILE A 205 -4.98 -4.28 20.44
N PHE A 206 -4.18 -3.40 19.86
CA PHE A 206 -4.60 -2.32 18.98
C PHE A 206 -3.80 -2.35 17.68
N SER A 207 -4.47 -2.37 16.53
CA SER A 207 -3.84 -2.17 15.22
C SER A 207 -3.80 -0.69 14.87
N LEU A 208 -2.64 -0.15 14.51
CA LEU A 208 -2.52 1.23 14.01
C LEU A 208 -3.07 1.30 12.58
N ALA A 209 -4.06 2.18 12.36
CA ALA A 209 -4.69 2.37 11.07
C ALA A 209 -3.73 3.04 10.05
N SER A 210 -3.98 2.77 8.77
CA SER A 210 -3.31 3.46 7.68
C SER A 210 -3.67 4.94 7.67
N LEU A 211 -2.83 5.75 7.01
CA LEU A 211 -3.16 7.16 6.79
C LEU A 211 -4.36 7.29 5.86
N THR A 212 -5.28 8.20 6.19
CA THR A 212 -6.30 8.67 5.25
C THR A 212 -5.68 9.59 4.20
N SER A 213 -6.38 9.84 3.09
CA SER A 213 -5.92 10.78 2.06
C SER A 213 -5.63 12.18 2.63
N THR A 214 -6.47 12.66 3.54
CA THR A 214 -6.31 13.96 4.23
C THR A 214 -5.07 13.99 5.12
N GLN A 215 -4.84 12.91 5.88
CA GLN A 215 -3.63 12.78 6.70
C GLN A 215 -2.37 12.70 5.83
N ALA A 216 -2.43 11.97 4.71
CA ALA A 216 -1.32 11.84 3.77
C ALA A 216 -0.96 13.20 3.13
N LYS A 217 -1.94 13.97 2.66
CA LYS A 217 -1.75 15.34 2.16
C LYS A 217 -1.09 16.23 3.22
N THR A 218 -1.63 16.22 4.43
CA THR A 218 -1.11 17.04 5.54
C THR A 218 0.33 16.67 5.88
N TYR A 219 0.65 15.37 5.91
CA TYR A 219 2.01 14.89 6.15
C TYR A 219 2.99 15.36 5.07
N LEU A 220 2.62 15.21 3.79
CA LEU A 220 3.45 15.65 2.66
C LEU A 220 3.73 17.16 2.72
N GLN A 221 2.71 17.99 2.98
CA GLN A 221 2.86 19.44 3.05
C GLN A 221 3.69 19.90 4.25
N ARG A 222 3.37 19.40 5.45
CA ARG A 222 3.94 19.93 6.70
C ARG A 222 5.27 19.30 7.09
N VAL A 223 5.51 18.04 6.69
CA VAL A 223 6.73 17.30 7.06
C VAL A 223 7.73 17.25 5.90
N GLN A 224 7.24 16.93 4.70
CA GLN A 224 8.10 16.77 3.53
C GLN A 224 8.26 18.06 2.70
N GLY A 225 7.47 19.10 2.99
CA GLY A 225 7.53 20.37 2.27
C GLY A 225 7.05 20.28 0.82
N VAL A 226 6.13 19.36 0.53
CA VAL A 226 5.52 19.21 -0.80
C VAL A 226 4.34 20.16 -0.92
N ASP A 227 4.46 21.18 -1.78
CA ASP A 227 3.41 22.19 -1.97
C ASP A 227 2.12 21.56 -2.52
N ASP A 228 2.21 20.83 -3.63
CA ASP A 228 1.09 20.15 -4.27
C ASP A 228 1.01 18.65 -3.93
N ALA A 229 0.64 18.38 -2.67
CA ALA A 229 0.51 17.01 -2.18
C ALA A 229 -0.66 16.24 -2.83
N ALA A 230 -1.70 16.92 -3.30
CA ALA A 230 -2.83 16.26 -3.95
C ALA A 230 -2.41 15.66 -5.28
N THR A 231 -1.74 16.45 -6.13
CA THR A 231 -1.20 15.99 -7.41
C THR A 231 -0.15 14.89 -7.21
N LEU A 232 0.73 15.01 -6.20
CA LEU A 232 1.72 13.96 -5.93
C LEU A 232 1.06 12.60 -5.64
N LEU A 233 0.01 12.58 -4.79
CA LEU A 233 -0.70 11.34 -4.45
C LEU A 233 -1.43 10.75 -5.66
N GLU A 234 -2.06 11.60 -6.47
CA GLU A 234 -2.75 11.17 -7.69
C GLU A 234 -1.79 10.61 -8.73
N VAL A 235 -0.68 11.31 -9.00
CA VAL A 235 0.35 10.84 -9.92
C VAL A 235 0.96 9.54 -9.40
N ALA A 236 1.29 9.44 -8.10
CA ALA A 236 1.81 8.20 -7.52
C ALA A 236 0.84 7.02 -7.71
N HIS A 237 -0.46 7.24 -7.47
CA HIS A 237 -1.48 6.22 -7.72
C HIS A 237 -1.51 5.81 -9.20
N ASN A 238 -1.49 6.77 -10.12
CA ASN A 238 -1.56 6.52 -11.57
C ASN A 238 -0.26 5.95 -12.17
N LYS A 239 0.83 5.91 -11.39
CA LYS A 239 2.13 5.35 -11.79
C LYS A 239 2.49 4.09 -10.98
N GLY A 240 1.49 3.33 -10.52
CA GLY A 240 1.73 2.04 -9.86
C GLY A 240 2.39 2.15 -8.48
N LEU A 241 2.23 3.27 -7.78
CA LEU A 241 2.72 3.45 -6.40
C LEU A 241 1.61 3.69 -5.35
N PRO A 242 0.37 3.15 -5.49
CA PRO A 242 -0.70 3.41 -4.52
C PRO A 242 -0.36 2.86 -3.13
N GLY A 243 0.47 1.80 -3.04
CA GLY A 243 0.95 1.26 -1.76
C GLY A 243 1.54 2.35 -0.86
N PHE A 244 2.45 3.16 -1.40
CA PHE A 244 3.20 4.15 -0.62
C PHE A 244 2.36 5.32 -0.08
N THR A 245 1.14 5.51 -0.56
CA THR A 245 0.26 6.62 -0.14
C THR A 245 -0.29 6.47 1.29
N LYS A 246 -0.16 5.28 1.88
CA LYS A 246 -0.88 4.89 3.11
C LYS A 246 -0.05 4.92 4.39
N SER A 247 1.27 5.16 4.29
CA SER A 247 2.17 5.14 5.44
C SER A 247 3.15 6.32 5.43
N PRO A 248 3.58 6.84 6.59
CA PRO A 248 4.56 7.92 6.64
C PRO A 248 5.87 7.60 5.90
N GLY A 249 6.38 6.37 6.02
CA GLY A 249 7.60 5.97 5.31
C GLY A 249 7.41 5.86 3.80
N GLY A 250 6.25 5.37 3.33
CA GLY A 250 5.90 5.40 1.91
C GLY A 250 5.80 6.82 1.36
N LEU A 251 5.17 7.74 2.10
CA LEU A 251 5.08 9.15 1.72
C LEU A 251 6.45 9.84 1.66
N ALA A 252 7.37 9.46 2.55
CA ALA A 252 8.75 9.95 2.49
C ALA A 252 9.49 9.48 1.23
N ILE A 253 9.20 8.26 0.74
CA ILE A 253 9.72 7.79 -0.57
C ILE A 253 9.10 8.61 -1.70
N LEU A 254 7.77 8.79 -1.71
CA LEU A 254 7.09 9.57 -2.76
C LEU A 254 7.57 11.02 -2.83
N ALA A 255 7.80 11.67 -1.68
CA ALA A 255 8.34 13.02 -1.63
C ALA A 255 9.74 13.12 -2.25
N HIS A 256 10.56 12.07 -2.15
CA HIS A 256 11.88 12.04 -2.76
C HIS A 256 11.83 11.93 -4.30
N LEU A 257 10.79 11.29 -4.84
CA LEU A 257 10.61 11.12 -6.28
C LEU A 257 10.19 12.42 -6.99
N ASP A 258 9.62 13.38 -6.26
CA ASP A 258 9.20 14.70 -6.77
C ASP A 258 8.27 14.62 -8.01
N LEU A 259 7.39 13.61 -8.05
CA LEU A 259 6.57 13.30 -9.24
C LEU A 259 5.59 14.40 -9.63
N ALA A 260 5.25 15.31 -8.70
CA ALA A 260 4.37 16.44 -8.96
C ALA A 260 5.05 17.52 -9.80
N ASN A 261 6.32 17.84 -9.50
CA ASN A 261 7.08 18.86 -10.23
C ASN A 261 7.84 18.27 -11.42
N ARG A 262 8.17 16.97 -11.37
CA ARG A 262 8.92 16.25 -12.40
C ARG A 262 8.12 15.04 -12.84
N GLN A 263 7.24 15.26 -13.80
CA GLN A 263 6.50 14.14 -14.38
C GLN A 263 7.47 13.15 -15.03
N PRO A 264 7.37 11.85 -14.72
CA PRO A 264 8.25 10.85 -15.27
C PRO A 264 7.99 10.65 -16.76
N GLU A 265 9.06 10.51 -17.55
CA GLU A 265 8.93 10.20 -18.98
C GLU A 265 8.40 8.77 -19.20
N CYS A 266 8.87 7.82 -18.39
CA CYS A 266 8.54 6.40 -18.48
C CYS A 266 8.45 5.74 -17.08
N LEU A 267 7.78 4.58 -16.99
CA LEU A 267 7.61 3.89 -15.70
C LEU A 267 8.91 3.24 -15.22
N THR A 268 9.80 2.89 -16.15
CA THR A 268 11.14 2.36 -15.87
C THR A 268 11.91 3.30 -14.95
N ASP A 269 11.84 4.61 -15.18
CA ASP A 269 12.54 5.61 -14.39
C ASP A 269 11.89 5.81 -13.01
N VAL A 270 10.56 5.74 -12.92
CA VAL A 270 9.83 5.78 -11.64
C VAL A 270 10.32 4.64 -10.74
N TYR A 271 10.35 3.42 -11.27
CA TYR A 271 10.69 2.23 -10.49
C TYR A 271 12.18 2.17 -10.13
N LYS A 272 13.07 2.65 -11.01
CA LYS A 272 14.48 2.88 -10.66
C LYS A 272 14.62 3.93 -9.56
N GLY A 273 13.85 5.02 -9.65
CA GLY A 273 13.82 6.09 -8.65
C GLY A 273 13.38 5.58 -7.28
N VAL A 274 12.40 4.68 -7.20
CA VAL A 274 11.99 4.04 -5.94
C VAL A 274 13.16 3.30 -5.29
N VAL A 275 13.85 2.45 -6.05
CA VAL A 275 15.01 1.69 -5.54
C VAL A 275 16.10 2.63 -5.04
N GLN A 276 16.44 3.67 -5.82
CA GLN A 276 17.43 4.68 -5.43
C GLN A 276 17.02 5.47 -4.19
N ALA A 277 15.73 5.83 -4.05
CA ALA A 277 15.21 6.52 -2.88
C ALA A 277 15.37 5.68 -1.61
N VAL A 278 15.12 4.37 -1.69
CA VAL A 278 15.32 3.46 -0.55
C VAL A 278 16.81 3.33 -0.22
N GLU A 279 17.69 3.15 -1.21
CA GLU A 279 19.14 3.08 -1.00
C GLU A 279 19.68 4.35 -0.31
N LEU A 280 19.20 5.53 -0.73
CA LEU A 280 19.57 6.81 -0.13
C LEU A 280 19.07 6.96 1.31
N GLN A 281 17.87 6.46 1.62
CA GLN A 281 17.37 6.45 3.00
C GLN A 281 18.19 5.51 3.89
N GLN A 282 18.56 4.33 3.38
CA GLN A 282 19.42 3.39 4.11
C GLN A 282 20.82 3.95 4.36
N GLY A 283 21.40 4.64 3.38
CA GLY A 283 22.72 5.26 3.51
C GLY A 283 22.82 6.37 4.57
N ARG A 284 21.68 6.87 5.07
CA ARG A 284 21.61 7.89 6.13
C ARG A 284 21.46 7.31 7.53
N ASP A 285 21.22 6.01 7.67
CA ASP A 285 21.16 5.35 8.96
C ASP A 285 22.50 4.68 9.27
N ASP A 286 23.28 5.27 10.17
CA ASP A 286 24.58 4.74 10.61
C ASP A 286 24.49 3.30 11.14
N ARG A 287 23.30 2.87 11.59
CA ARG A 287 23.00 1.48 12.01
C ARG A 287 23.09 0.48 10.86
N LEU A 288 23.14 0.94 9.60
CA LEU A 288 23.06 0.14 8.36
C LEU A 288 24.40 0.03 7.61
N SER A 289 25.50 0.53 8.18
CA SER A 289 26.85 0.47 7.58
C SER A 289 27.36 -0.96 7.30
N THR A 290 26.75 -1.98 7.91
CA THR A 290 27.12 -3.41 7.77
C THR A 290 26.28 -4.19 6.75
N ALA A 291 25.38 -3.51 6.01
CA ALA A 291 24.35 -4.14 5.18
C ALA A 291 24.82 -4.71 3.82
N GLY A 292 26.13 -4.72 3.56
CA GLY A 292 26.68 -5.05 2.25
C GLY A 292 26.61 -3.87 1.27
N THR A 293 27.14 -4.04 0.06
CA THR A 293 27.10 -2.97 -0.96
C THR A 293 25.68 -2.79 -1.49
N PRO A 294 25.24 -1.57 -1.86
CA PRO A 294 23.93 -1.34 -2.47
C PRO A 294 23.68 -2.24 -3.69
N SER A 295 24.71 -2.43 -4.53
CA SER A 295 24.67 -3.35 -5.67
C SER A 295 24.38 -4.81 -5.30
N ALA A 296 24.92 -5.30 -4.18
CA ALA A 296 24.66 -6.65 -3.71
C ALA A 296 23.22 -6.78 -3.18
N GLN A 297 22.71 -5.76 -2.49
CA GLN A 297 21.34 -5.71 -2.01
C GLN A 297 20.34 -5.73 -3.17
N VAL A 298 20.52 -4.87 -4.19
CA VAL A 298 19.67 -4.83 -5.38
C VAL A 298 19.68 -6.18 -6.11
N ALA A 299 20.85 -6.82 -6.23
CA ALA A 299 20.96 -8.14 -6.83
C ALA A 299 20.17 -9.21 -6.06
N VAL A 300 20.24 -9.21 -4.73
CA VAL A 300 19.48 -10.14 -3.89
C VAL A 300 17.98 -9.85 -3.95
N VAL A 301 17.56 -8.59 -3.87
CA VAL A 301 16.15 -8.19 -4.01
C VAL A 301 15.58 -8.65 -5.35
N SER A 302 16.30 -8.43 -6.44
CA SER A 302 15.87 -8.84 -7.79
C SER A 302 15.76 -10.37 -7.91
N ARG A 303 16.66 -11.12 -7.27
CA ARG A 303 16.59 -12.59 -7.19
C ARG A 303 15.39 -13.07 -6.37
N ILE A 304 15.11 -12.41 -5.24
CA ILE A 304 13.93 -12.70 -4.40
C ILE A 304 12.65 -12.44 -5.21
N ALA A 305 12.57 -11.32 -5.93
CA ALA A 305 11.44 -11.00 -6.79
C ALA A 305 11.24 -12.07 -7.89
N ALA A 306 12.32 -12.46 -8.56
CA ALA A 306 12.30 -13.52 -9.58
C ALA A 306 11.83 -14.86 -9.01
N ALA A 307 12.35 -15.28 -7.85
CA ALA A 307 11.93 -16.50 -7.17
C ALA A 307 10.45 -16.43 -6.75
N SER A 308 10.01 -15.28 -6.22
CA SER A 308 8.62 -15.05 -5.81
C SER A 308 7.65 -15.28 -6.96
N MET A 309 7.95 -14.69 -8.11
CA MET A 309 7.09 -14.79 -9.28
C MET A 309 7.14 -16.17 -9.95
N VAL A 310 8.32 -16.80 -10.07
CA VAL A 310 8.42 -18.13 -10.72
C VAL A 310 7.83 -19.23 -9.83
N CYS A 311 8.13 -19.21 -8.53
CA CYS A 311 7.60 -20.18 -7.58
C CYS A 311 6.15 -19.90 -7.18
N GLN A 312 5.61 -18.72 -7.54
CA GLN A 312 4.26 -18.27 -7.17
C GLN A 312 4.07 -18.22 -5.65
N ARG A 313 5.10 -17.71 -4.95
CA ARG A 313 5.15 -17.57 -3.49
C ARG A 313 5.53 -16.14 -3.14
N ILE A 314 4.61 -15.42 -2.51
CA ILE A 314 4.82 -14.01 -2.16
C ILE A 314 5.50 -13.81 -0.81
N ASN A 315 5.35 -14.78 0.10
CA ASN A 315 5.89 -14.70 1.44
C ASN A 315 7.33 -15.21 1.47
N ILE A 316 8.15 -14.47 2.19
CA ILE A 316 9.59 -14.69 2.35
C ILE A 316 9.87 -14.82 3.83
N GLU A 317 10.56 -15.89 4.17
CA GLU A 317 10.96 -16.19 5.53
C GLU A 317 12.04 -15.21 5.98
N MET A 318 11.84 -14.61 7.15
CA MET A 318 12.89 -13.87 7.83
C MET A 318 13.96 -14.86 8.33
N PRO A 319 15.24 -14.50 8.42
CA PRO A 319 16.26 -15.37 8.98
C PRO A 319 15.94 -15.70 10.45
N SER A 320 15.61 -16.95 10.77
CA SER A 320 15.68 -17.47 12.15
C SER A 320 16.32 -18.85 12.18
N GLU A 321 16.91 -19.19 13.32
CA GLU A 321 17.43 -20.54 13.57
C GLU A 321 16.35 -21.50 14.11
N GLN A 322 15.12 -21.01 14.38
CA GLN A 322 14.19 -21.69 15.31
C GLN A 322 12.83 -22.12 14.73
N PHE A 323 12.52 -21.88 13.46
CA PHE A 323 11.24 -22.33 12.90
C PHE A 323 11.46 -23.29 11.73
N GLY A 324 10.64 -24.36 11.70
CA GLY A 324 10.62 -25.30 10.59
C GLY A 324 10.26 -24.55 9.31
N VAL A 325 10.98 -24.83 8.23
CA VAL A 325 10.73 -24.24 6.91
C VAL A 325 9.32 -24.64 6.50
N ASP A 326 8.38 -23.70 6.56
CA ASP A 326 7.08 -23.88 5.93
C ASP A 326 7.33 -24.04 4.43
N ASP A 327 6.97 -25.21 3.89
CA ASP A 327 7.12 -25.54 2.49
C ASP A 327 6.38 -24.55 1.58
N ALA A 328 5.50 -23.69 2.07
CA ALA A 328 4.81 -22.64 1.30
C ALA A 328 5.59 -21.31 1.17
N VAL A 329 6.68 -21.11 1.92
CA VAL A 329 7.41 -19.82 2.01
C VAL A 329 8.72 -19.88 1.25
N LEU A 330 9.25 -18.73 0.82
CA LEU A 330 10.60 -18.64 0.23
C LEU A 330 11.67 -18.39 1.29
N SER A 331 12.74 -19.17 1.27
CA SER A 331 13.90 -18.91 2.13
C SER A 331 14.77 -17.80 1.55
N ALA A 332 14.77 -16.62 2.21
CA ALA A 332 15.63 -15.50 1.85
C ALA A 332 17.13 -15.89 1.91
N ARG A 333 17.50 -16.76 2.86
CA ARG A 333 18.87 -17.24 3.05
C ARG A 333 19.36 -18.06 1.86
N LEU A 334 18.54 -18.99 1.37
CA LEU A 334 18.88 -19.81 0.19
C LEU A 334 18.99 -18.93 -1.08
N ILE A 335 18.11 -17.94 -1.23
CA ILE A 335 18.11 -17.05 -2.38
C ILE A 335 19.31 -16.09 -2.35
N ALA A 336 19.61 -15.48 -1.19
CA ALA A 336 20.75 -14.58 -1.05
C ALA A 336 22.09 -15.32 -1.23
N GLY A 337 22.18 -16.56 -0.74
CA GLY A 337 23.43 -17.34 -0.78
C GLY A 337 24.56 -16.60 -0.08
N THR A 338 25.71 -16.46 -0.76
CA THR A 338 26.89 -15.76 -0.23
C THR A 338 26.95 -14.27 -0.58
N GLN A 339 25.91 -13.72 -1.22
CA GLN A 339 25.91 -12.32 -1.66
C GLN A 339 25.76 -11.32 -0.51
N LEU A 340 25.14 -11.73 0.60
CA LEU A 340 24.96 -10.93 1.80
C LEU A 340 25.33 -11.75 3.04
N SER A 341 25.83 -11.08 4.06
CA SER A 341 25.92 -11.65 5.42
C SER A 341 24.52 -11.81 6.02
N GLU A 342 24.40 -12.58 7.10
CA GLU A 342 23.11 -12.73 7.81
C GLU A 342 22.59 -11.38 8.35
N SER A 343 23.49 -10.54 8.86
CA SER A 343 23.13 -9.18 9.31
C SER A 343 22.64 -8.32 8.15
N GLY A 344 23.30 -8.39 6.99
CA GLY A 344 22.91 -7.63 5.81
C GLY A 344 21.60 -8.12 5.22
N LEU A 345 21.33 -9.42 5.26
CA LEU A 345 20.05 -9.98 4.85
C LEU A 345 18.91 -9.52 5.77
N GLN A 346 19.10 -9.56 7.09
CA GLN A 346 18.10 -9.06 8.05
C GLN A 346 17.83 -7.57 7.85
N GLN A 347 18.87 -6.76 7.59
CA GLN A 347 18.73 -5.34 7.29
C GLN A 347 17.96 -5.10 5.99
N LEU A 348 18.26 -5.88 4.94
CA LEU A 348 17.56 -5.78 3.67
C LEU A 348 16.06 -6.06 3.85
N LEU A 349 15.70 -7.14 4.54
CA LEU A 349 14.31 -7.56 4.75
C LEU A 349 13.53 -6.64 5.71
N THR A 350 14.20 -5.74 6.41
CA THR A 350 13.58 -4.71 7.26
C THR A 350 13.51 -3.33 6.61
N SER A 351 13.99 -3.19 5.37
CA SER A 351 13.94 -1.95 4.57
C SER A 351 12.56 -1.59 4.04
N GLN A 352 12.43 -0.43 3.40
CA GLN A 352 11.19 0.05 2.78
C GLN A 352 10.77 -0.76 1.53
N LEU A 353 11.63 -1.65 1.03
CA LEU A 353 11.31 -2.59 -0.05
C LEU A 353 10.56 -3.84 0.46
N PHE A 354 10.34 -3.96 1.76
CA PHE A 354 9.63 -5.08 2.36
C PHE A 354 8.56 -4.60 3.34
N ILE A 355 7.51 -5.40 3.47
CA ILE A 355 6.46 -5.20 4.46
C ILE A 355 6.11 -6.54 5.11
N ASP A 356 5.65 -6.49 6.35
CA ASP A 356 5.18 -7.66 7.08
C ASP A 356 4.06 -8.38 6.30
N ALA A 357 4.12 -9.71 6.23
CA ALA A 357 3.19 -10.56 5.49
C ALA A 357 2.59 -11.72 6.30
N GLY A 358 3.16 -11.99 7.48
CA GLY A 358 2.75 -13.08 8.37
C GLY A 358 3.80 -13.28 9.47
N HIS A 359 3.61 -14.27 10.34
CA HIS A 359 4.52 -14.50 11.47
C HIS A 359 5.88 -14.92 10.93
N HIS A 360 6.91 -14.15 11.25
CA HIS A 360 8.27 -14.29 10.76
C HIS A 360 8.38 -14.27 9.22
N GLN A 361 7.44 -13.58 8.58
CA GLN A 361 7.33 -13.50 7.12
C GLN A 361 7.19 -12.06 6.66
N VAL A 362 7.91 -11.74 5.58
CA VAL A 362 7.80 -10.48 4.86
C VAL A 362 7.46 -10.74 3.40
N LYS A 363 7.04 -9.70 2.69
CA LYS A 363 6.91 -9.70 1.23
C LYS A 363 7.49 -8.42 0.66
N LEU A 364 7.86 -8.46 -0.62
CA LEU A 364 8.32 -7.27 -1.33
C LEU A 364 7.20 -6.22 -1.41
N TYR A 365 7.59 -4.96 -1.34
CA TYR A 365 6.67 -3.82 -1.29
C TYR A 365 7.27 -2.60 -1.99
N PRO A 366 6.50 -1.86 -2.80
CA PRO A 366 5.12 -2.13 -3.21
C PRO A 366 5.07 -3.35 -4.14
N GLU A 367 3.92 -4.03 -4.20
CA GLU A 367 3.77 -5.29 -4.95
C GLU A 367 3.96 -5.06 -6.47
N GLU A 368 3.60 -3.87 -6.93
CA GLU A 368 3.71 -3.37 -8.30
C GLU A 368 5.18 -3.31 -8.79
N LEU A 369 6.15 -3.22 -7.87
CA LEU A 369 7.58 -3.19 -8.18
C LEU A 369 8.15 -4.60 -8.45
N VAL A 370 7.47 -5.66 -7.96
CA VAL A 370 7.99 -7.04 -8.00
C VAL A 370 8.23 -7.54 -9.43
N PRO A 371 7.31 -7.38 -10.40
CA PRO A 371 7.54 -7.84 -11.77
C PRO A 371 8.75 -7.17 -12.43
N PHE A 372 8.98 -5.88 -12.14
CA PHE A 372 10.11 -5.13 -12.67
C PHE A 372 11.45 -5.65 -12.12
N LEU A 373 11.54 -5.83 -10.79
CA LEU A 373 12.73 -6.39 -10.15
C LEU A 373 13.03 -7.82 -10.63
N ALA A 374 11.98 -8.64 -10.79
CA ALA A 374 12.11 -9.97 -11.37
C ALA A 374 12.64 -9.92 -12.80
N ALA A 375 12.10 -9.03 -13.64
CA ALA A 375 12.53 -8.86 -15.02
C ALA A 375 13.96 -8.35 -15.12
N GLN A 376 14.42 -7.46 -14.23
CA GLN A 376 15.83 -7.03 -14.16
C GLN A 376 16.77 -8.22 -13.95
N HIS A 377 16.42 -9.14 -13.04
CA HIS A 377 17.20 -10.34 -12.80
C HIS A 377 17.31 -11.21 -14.06
N PHE A 378 16.20 -11.45 -14.75
CA PHE A 378 16.20 -12.26 -15.96
C PHE A 378 16.89 -11.56 -17.13
N ALA A 379 16.68 -10.26 -17.31
CA ALA A 379 17.33 -9.46 -18.35
C ALA A 379 18.84 -9.51 -18.21
N SER A 380 19.39 -9.45 -16.98
CA SER A 380 20.83 -9.54 -16.75
C SER A 380 21.44 -10.90 -17.15
N ARG A 381 20.61 -11.93 -17.36
CA ARG A 381 21.03 -13.29 -17.75
C ARG A 381 20.86 -13.56 -19.25
N VAL A 382 20.18 -12.69 -19.98
CA VAL A 382 19.97 -12.84 -21.43
C VAL A 382 21.11 -12.15 -22.16
N GLN A 383 22.04 -12.92 -22.72
CA GLN A 383 23.21 -12.38 -23.43
C GLN A 383 23.15 -12.59 -24.95
N SER A 384 22.25 -13.46 -25.42
CA SER A 384 22.05 -13.74 -26.84
C SER A 384 20.57 -13.99 -27.21
N PRO A 385 20.22 -13.99 -28.52
CA PRO A 385 18.90 -14.39 -28.98
C PRO A 385 18.49 -15.80 -28.54
N GLU A 386 19.43 -16.75 -28.47
CA GLU A 386 19.17 -18.12 -28.03
C GLU A 386 18.78 -18.19 -26.55
N ASP A 387 19.41 -17.37 -25.69
CA ASP A 387 19.03 -17.26 -24.29
C ASP A 387 17.62 -16.67 -24.15
N ALA A 388 17.32 -15.62 -24.92
CA ALA A 388 16.00 -15.01 -24.94
C ALA A 388 14.92 -16.01 -25.36
N LYS A 389 15.16 -16.75 -26.44
CA LYS A 389 14.24 -17.79 -26.92
C LYS A 389 14.01 -18.87 -25.87
N ARG A 390 15.07 -19.43 -25.28
CA ARG A 390 14.98 -20.46 -24.23
C ARG A 390 14.15 -19.97 -23.04
N LEU A 391 14.38 -18.73 -22.62
CA LEU A 391 13.68 -18.12 -21.49
C LEU A 391 12.21 -17.86 -21.80
N VAL A 392 11.90 -17.26 -22.96
CA VAL A 392 10.53 -16.98 -23.39
C VAL A 392 9.75 -18.28 -23.58
N ASP A 393 10.35 -19.30 -24.21
CA ASP A 393 9.73 -20.62 -24.38
C ASP A 393 9.40 -21.27 -23.02
N ALA A 394 10.29 -21.16 -22.03
CA ALA A 394 10.06 -21.70 -20.68
C ALA A 394 8.88 -21.04 -19.94
N PHE A 395 8.55 -19.80 -20.31
CA PHE A 395 7.45 -19.02 -19.71
C PHE A 395 6.22 -18.90 -20.61
N SER A 396 6.23 -19.62 -21.72
CA SER A 396 5.16 -19.62 -22.70
C SER A 396 4.48 -20.98 -22.80
N TRP A 397 3.42 -21.02 -23.60
CA TRP A 397 2.72 -22.24 -23.97
C TRP A 397 2.43 -22.21 -25.46
N ASP A 398 2.29 -23.42 -26.01
CA ASP A 398 1.95 -23.69 -27.38
C ASP A 398 0.80 -24.72 -27.36
N ALA A 399 -0.35 -24.34 -27.90
CA ALA A 399 -1.49 -25.25 -28.02
C ALA A 399 -1.38 -26.10 -29.29
N PRO A 400 -1.88 -27.34 -29.30
CA PRO A 400 -1.92 -28.17 -30.50
C PRO A 400 -2.71 -27.54 -31.67
N THR A 401 -3.62 -26.62 -31.37
CA THR A 401 -4.40 -25.84 -32.34
C THR A 401 -3.57 -24.80 -33.09
N GLY A 402 -2.31 -24.58 -32.70
CA GLY A 402 -1.43 -23.57 -33.27
C GLY A 402 -1.47 -22.23 -32.54
N GLU A 403 -2.36 -22.06 -31.56
CA GLU A 403 -2.37 -20.90 -30.67
C GLU A 403 -1.14 -20.92 -29.76
N ARG A 404 -0.58 -19.74 -29.51
CA ARG A 404 0.60 -19.57 -28.66
C ARG A 404 0.38 -18.38 -27.76
N GLY A 405 1.04 -18.38 -26.62
CA GLY A 405 1.02 -17.22 -25.74
C GLY A 405 1.91 -17.40 -24.53
N VAL A 406 1.95 -16.37 -23.71
CA VAL A 406 2.65 -16.39 -22.43
C VAL A 406 1.74 -16.96 -21.34
N GLN A 407 2.33 -17.67 -20.37
CA GLN A 407 1.62 -18.10 -19.17
C GLN A 407 1.02 -16.88 -18.48
N ARG A 408 -0.31 -16.87 -18.30
CA ARG A 408 -1.04 -15.66 -17.83
C ARG A 408 -0.49 -15.04 -16.55
N ARG A 409 0.12 -15.82 -15.65
CA ARG A 409 0.72 -15.37 -14.37
C ARG A 409 2.06 -14.64 -14.53
N LEU A 410 2.66 -14.74 -15.72
CA LEU A 410 3.98 -14.19 -16.05
C LEU A 410 3.89 -13.00 -17.02
N LEU A 411 2.67 -12.58 -17.41
CA LEU A 411 2.44 -11.41 -18.25
C LEU A 411 3.23 -10.17 -17.76
N PRO A 412 3.19 -9.81 -16.44
CA PRO A 412 3.88 -8.61 -15.97
C PRO A 412 5.40 -8.71 -16.07
N ILE A 413 5.99 -9.89 -15.77
CA ILE A 413 7.44 -10.08 -15.86
C ILE A 413 7.88 -9.99 -17.31
N LEU A 414 7.17 -10.66 -18.23
CA LEU A 414 7.57 -10.68 -19.63
C LEU A 414 7.36 -9.35 -20.33
N GLY A 415 6.39 -8.55 -19.89
CA GLY A 415 6.25 -7.17 -20.36
C GLY A 415 7.44 -6.30 -19.96
N TRP A 416 7.85 -6.35 -18.69
CA TRP A 416 9.07 -5.69 -18.25
C TRP A 416 10.33 -6.26 -18.92
N LEU A 417 10.39 -7.57 -19.16
CA LEU A 417 11.52 -8.20 -19.86
C LEU A 417 11.60 -7.74 -21.32
N ALA A 418 10.47 -7.55 -22.00
CA ALA A 418 10.42 -6.96 -23.35
C ALA A 418 10.88 -5.49 -23.36
N THR A 419 10.69 -4.79 -22.25
CA THR A 419 11.20 -3.42 -22.06
C THR A 419 12.71 -3.44 -21.89
N LEU A 420 13.23 -4.31 -21.03
CA LEU A 420 14.65 -4.33 -20.63
C LEU A 420 15.57 -5.11 -21.59
N SER A 421 15.04 -5.96 -22.46
CA SER A 421 15.81 -6.78 -23.39
C SER A 421 15.20 -6.79 -24.79
N ALA A 422 15.92 -6.23 -25.75
CA ALA A 422 15.54 -6.24 -27.16
C ALA A 422 15.41 -7.68 -27.72
N TYR A 423 16.26 -8.61 -27.27
CA TYR A 423 16.18 -10.01 -27.68
C TYR A 423 14.87 -10.67 -27.21
N CYS A 424 14.48 -10.44 -25.95
CA CYS A 424 13.21 -10.98 -25.45
C CYS A 424 12.01 -10.33 -26.14
N ARG A 425 12.07 -9.02 -26.42
CA ARG A 425 11.01 -8.33 -27.16
C ARG A 425 10.80 -8.92 -28.56
N ALA A 426 11.87 -9.22 -29.28
CA ALA A 426 11.80 -9.82 -30.61
C ALA A 426 11.10 -11.19 -30.61
N GLU A 427 11.26 -11.99 -29.55
CA GLU A 427 10.57 -13.27 -29.37
C GLU A 427 9.11 -13.10 -28.90
N LEU A 428 8.85 -12.11 -28.04
CA LEU A 428 7.52 -11.87 -27.45
C LEU A 428 6.55 -11.20 -28.42
N LEU A 429 7.00 -10.26 -29.25
CA LEU A 429 6.14 -9.53 -30.18
C LEU A 429 5.34 -10.44 -31.15
N PRO A 430 5.94 -11.45 -31.82
CA PRO A 430 5.19 -12.36 -32.68
C PRO A 430 4.32 -13.35 -31.90
N ARG A 431 4.75 -13.74 -30.69
CA ARG A 431 4.11 -14.77 -29.86
C ARG A 431 2.91 -14.24 -29.07
N ASP A 432 3.04 -13.07 -28.48
CA ASP A 432 2.08 -12.51 -27.54
C ASP A 432 2.17 -10.96 -27.46
N PRO A 433 1.60 -10.23 -28.43
CA PRO A 433 1.79 -8.78 -28.55
C PRO A 433 1.21 -7.99 -27.37
N GLN A 434 0.20 -8.51 -26.65
CA GLN A 434 -0.38 -7.80 -25.50
C GLN A 434 0.58 -7.70 -24.32
N VAL A 435 1.52 -8.64 -24.20
CA VAL A 435 2.59 -8.60 -23.19
C VAL A 435 3.46 -7.37 -23.40
N VAL A 436 3.88 -7.14 -24.66
CA VAL A 436 4.70 -5.98 -25.01
C VAL A 436 3.88 -4.70 -24.89
N ALA A 437 2.63 -4.71 -25.35
CA ALA A 437 1.80 -3.51 -25.41
C ALA A 437 1.34 -3.00 -24.04
N PHE A 438 0.86 -3.86 -23.16
CA PHE A 438 0.15 -3.45 -21.92
C PHE A 438 0.89 -3.80 -20.63
N PHE A 439 1.91 -4.65 -20.70
CA PHE A 439 2.73 -5.00 -19.55
C PHE A 439 4.19 -4.52 -19.70
N GLY A 440 4.56 -4.01 -20.88
CA GLY A 440 5.82 -3.32 -21.13
C GLY A 440 5.66 -1.81 -21.05
N ASP A 441 6.78 -1.12 -20.85
CA ASP A 441 6.82 0.33 -20.76
C ASP A 441 7.10 0.94 -22.14
N LEU A 442 6.06 1.10 -22.98
CA LEU A 442 6.19 1.65 -24.34
C LEU A 442 6.60 3.13 -24.38
N ARG A 443 6.66 3.81 -23.23
CA ARG A 443 7.27 5.14 -23.08
C ARG A 443 8.78 5.08 -22.94
N ASN A 444 9.36 3.91 -22.65
CA ASN A 444 10.81 3.74 -22.57
C ASN A 444 11.44 3.89 -23.97
N ARG A 445 12.42 4.78 -24.08
CA ARG A 445 13.12 5.12 -25.33
C ARG A 445 13.89 3.94 -25.95
N ASP A 446 14.18 2.90 -25.18
CA ASP A 446 14.83 1.67 -25.65
C ASP A 446 13.89 0.76 -26.47
N ILE A 447 12.58 1.08 -26.51
CA ILE A 447 11.60 0.40 -27.35
C ILE A 447 11.41 1.18 -28.66
N PRO A 448 11.77 0.59 -29.82
CA PRO A 448 11.52 1.23 -31.11
C PRO A 448 10.03 1.47 -31.34
N MET A 449 9.71 2.63 -31.92
CA MET A 449 8.33 2.99 -32.28
C MET A 449 7.63 1.94 -33.15
N ALA A 450 8.36 1.30 -34.07
CA ALA A 450 7.83 0.23 -34.91
C ALA A 450 7.36 -0.98 -34.09
N ASP A 451 8.14 -1.42 -33.09
CA ASP A 451 7.79 -2.53 -32.21
C ASP A 451 6.59 -2.18 -31.34
N ALA A 452 6.57 -0.96 -30.79
CA ALA A 452 5.46 -0.45 -29.98
C ALA A 452 4.15 -0.40 -30.80
N HIS A 453 4.19 0.18 -32.00
CA HIS A 453 3.04 0.27 -32.90
C HIS A 453 2.53 -1.11 -33.31
N GLU A 454 3.42 -2.04 -33.61
CA GLU A 454 3.06 -3.41 -33.95
C GLU A 454 2.40 -4.13 -32.77
N ALA A 455 2.95 -3.98 -31.56
CA ALA A 455 2.39 -4.55 -30.34
C ALA A 455 0.97 -4.04 -30.08
N ILE A 456 0.76 -2.72 -30.15
CA ILE A 456 -0.55 -2.09 -29.94
C ILE A 456 -1.54 -2.56 -31.00
N ARG A 457 -1.19 -2.44 -32.28
CA ARG A 457 -2.06 -2.80 -33.41
C ARG A 457 -2.52 -4.23 -33.31
N ARG A 458 -1.59 -5.18 -33.12
CA ARG A 458 -1.94 -6.60 -33.04
C ARG A 458 -2.76 -6.91 -31.79
N SER A 459 -2.44 -6.31 -30.63
CA SER A 459 -3.20 -6.54 -29.40
C SER A 459 -4.65 -6.09 -29.54
N ILE A 460 -4.88 -4.87 -30.07
CA ILE A 460 -6.22 -4.34 -30.28
C ILE A 460 -6.97 -5.15 -31.34
N GLN A 461 -6.31 -5.55 -32.43
CA GLN A 461 -6.90 -6.41 -33.44
C GLN A 461 -7.34 -7.76 -32.87
N LEU A 462 -6.52 -8.42 -32.04
CA LEU A 462 -6.86 -9.69 -31.41
C LEU A 462 -8.06 -9.55 -30.46
N VAL A 463 -8.12 -8.48 -29.68
CA VAL A 463 -9.28 -8.16 -28.82
C VAL A 463 -10.54 -7.97 -29.66
N ALA A 464 -10.43 -7.22 -30.76
CA ALA A 464 -11.57 -6.87 -31.60
C ALA A 464 -12.10 -8.03 -32.44
N THR A 465 -11.21 -8.87 -32.98
CA THR A 465 -11.55 -9.87 -34.01
C THR A 465 -11.54 -11.31 -33.51
N GLN A 466 -10.71 -11.63 -32.51
CA GLN A 466 -10.57 -12.99 -31.97
C GLN A 466 -11.14 -13.13 -30.56
N GLY A 467 -11.69 -12.05 -30.01
CA GLY A 467 -12.32 -12.04 -28.70
C GLY A 467 -11.33 -12.20 -27.53
N ASP A 468 -10.05 -11.92 -27.77
CA ASP A 468 -9.01 -11.88 -26.74
C ASP A 468 -9.40 -10.90 -25.61
N ARG A 469 -8.78 -11.07 -24.46
CA ARG A 469 -8.98 -10.24 -23.28
C ARG A 469 -7.63 -9.79 -22.78
N LEU A 470 -7.43 -8.47 -22.73
CA LEU A 470 -6.26 -7.88 -22.08
C LEU A 470 -6.16 -8.41 -20.64
N GLY A 471 -4.96 -8.82 -20.24
CA GLY A 471 -4.72 -9.43 -18.93
C GLY A 471 -5.35 -10.81 -18.73
N ARG A 472 -6.04 -11.37 -19.73
CA ARG A 472 -6.61 -12.73 -19.77
C ARG A 472 -7.51 -13.09 -18.58
N LYS A 473 -8.24 -12.11 -18.03
CA LYS A 473 -9.02 -12.21 -16.77
C LYS A 473 -8.18 -12.63 -15.55
N HIS A 474 -6.86 -12.55 -15.66
CA HIS A 474 -5.95 -12.81 -14.56
C HIS A 474 -5.49 -11.52 -13.91
N TYR A 475 -5.29 -10.50 -14.73
CA TYR A 475 -5.06 -9.13 -14.30
C TYR A 475 -6.16 -8.23 -14.86
N ASP A 476 -6.66 -7.35 -14.00
CA ASP A 476 -7.35 -6.14 -14.44
C ASP A 476 -6.27 -5.09 -14.69
N LEU A 477 -6.27 -4.49 -15.88
CA LEU A 477 -5.30 -3.47 -16.23
C LEU A 477 -5.55 -2.22 -15.38
N THR A 478 -4.48 -1.69 -14.84
CA THR A 478 -4.45 -0.51 -13.96
C THR A 478 -4.08 0.75 -14.76
N PRO A 479 -4.25 1.95 -14.18
CA PRO A 479 -3.90 3.21 -14.83
C PRO A 479 -2.50 3.23 -15.45
N GLU A 480 -1.50 2.67 -14.75
CA GLU A 480 -0.12 2.65 -15.22
C GLU A 480 0.07 1.80 -16.48
N ASN A 481 -0.67 0.68 -16.64
CA ASN A 481 -0.60 -0.14 -17.85
C ASN A 481 -1.05 0.65 -19.08
N TYR A 482 -2.12 1.42 -18.95
CA TYR A 482 -2.64 2.24 -20.03
C TYR A 482 -1.77 3.46 -20.32
N TRP A 483 -1.26 4.10 -19.27
CA TRP A 483 -0.33 5.22 -19.40
C TRP A 483 0.95 4.83 -20.14
N GLN A 484 1.52 3.65 -19.84
CA GLN A 484 2.70 3.12 -20.54
C GLN A 484 2.49 3.02 -22.05
N VAL A 485 1.27 2.69 -22.50
CA VAL A 485 0.94 2.58 -23.93
C VAL A 485 0.82 3.95 -24.58
N GLY A 486 0.21 4.92 -23.89
CA GLY A 486 -0.16 6.22 -24.45
C GLY A 486 0.97 7.25 -24.48
N ALA A 487 2.17 6.85 -24.88
CA ALA A 487 3.22 7.78 -25.27
C ALA A 487 2.76 8.67 -26.44
N ASP A 488 3.23 9.92 -26.52
CA ASP A 488 2.78 10.88 -27.55
C ASP A 488 2.95 10.34 -28.98
N CYS A 489 4.04 9.60 -29.23
CA CYS A 489 4.31 8.95 -30.50
C CYS A 489 3.30 7.84 -30.87
N ASN A 490 2.55 7.32 -29.90
CA ASN A 490 1.56 6.25 -30.11
C ASN A 490 0.15 6.81 -30.32
N LEU A 491 -0.15 8.04 -29.86
CA LEU A 491 -1.50 8.61 -29.89
C LEU A 491 -2.15 8.66 -31.29
N PRO A 492 -1.43 8.99 -32.39
CA PRO A 492 -2.02 8.91 -33.73
C PRO A 492 -2.52 7.50 -34.10
N LEU A 493 -1.77 6.45 -33.68
CA LEU A 493 -2.19 5.07 -33.88
C LEU A 493 -3.41 4.71 -33.01
N ILE A 494 -3.47 5.22 -31.78
CA ILE A 494 -4.65 5.03 -30.92
C ILE A 494 -5.91 5.59 -31.58
N SER A 495 -5.82 6.78 -32.19
CA SER A 495 -6.91 7.37 -32.96
C SER A 495 -7.31 6.52 -34.16
N GLU A 496 -6.35 6.04 -34.95
CA GLU A 496 -6.59 5.15 -36.10
C GLU A 496 -7.33 3.87 -35.67
N LEU A 497 -6.85 3.21 -34.60
CA LEU A 497 -7.45 1.99 -34.08
C LEU A 497 -8.83 2.23 -33.47
N PHE A 498 -9.10 3.42 -32.95
CA PHE A 498 -10.41 3.78 -32.44
C PHE A 498 -11.44 3.93 -33.56
N GLU A 499 -11.05 4.52 -34.69
CA GLU A 499 -11.92 4.57 -35.87
C GLU A 499 -12.21 3.18 -36.42
N GLN A 500 -11.18 2.32 -36.45
CA GLN A 500 -11.29 0.99 -37.01
C GLN A 500 -12.06 0.00 -36.11
N TYR A 501 -11.78 0.00 -34.80
CA TYR A 501 -12.26 -1.03 -33.87
C TYR A 501 -13.10 -0.48 -32.71
N GLY A 502 -13.35 0.83 -32.63
CA GLY A 502 -14.06 1.47 -31.51
C GLY A 502 -15.54 1.08 -31.36
N SER A 503 -16.11 0.33 -32.31
CA SER A 503 -17.42 -0.32 -32.19
C SER A 503 -17.38 -1.58 -31.32
N ASN A 504 -16.22 -2.26 -31.24
CA ASN A 504 -16.01 -3.35 -30.30
C ASN A 504 -15.80 -2.77 -28.90
N HIS A 505 -16.70 -3.12 -27.99
CA HIS A 505 -16.71 -2.59 -26.62
C HIS A 505 -15.37 -2.74 -25.88
N ARG A 506 -14.68 -3.87 -26.03
CA ARG A 506 -13.40 -4.12 -25.32
C ARG A 506 -12.26 -3.32 -25.93
N ALA A 507 -12.20 -3.25 -27.26
CA ALA A 507 -11.21 -2.43 -27.95
C ALA A 507 -11.43 -0.94 -27.62
N ARG A 508 -12.68 -0.47 -27.66
CA ARG A 508 -13.06 0.89 -27.25
C ARG A 508 -12.60 1.19 -25.83
N SER A 509 -12.92 0.31 -24.87
CA SER A 509 -12.54 0.50 -23.47
C SER A 509 -11.02 0.61 -23.30
N ALA A 510 -10.24 -0.23 -23.98
CA ALA A 510 -8.79 -0.16 -23.93
C ALA A 510 -8.26 1.18 -24.50
N LEU A 511 -8.73 1.59 -25.68
CA LEU A 511 -8.28 2.81 -26.36
C LEU A 511 -8.68 4.08 -25.61
N ILE A 512 -9.91 4.13 -25.05
CA ILE A 512 -10.35 5.23 -24.18
C ILE A 512 -9.47 5.29 -22.94
N ASN A 513 -9.23 4.18 -22.25
CA ASN A 513 -8.39 4.19 -21.05
C ASN A 513 -6.95 4.65 -21.37
N ILE A 514 -6.38 4.29 -22.52
CA ILE A 514 -5.07 4.81 -22.97
C ILE A 514 -5.10 6.34 -23.07
N ALA A 515 -6.12 6.91 -23.72
CA ALA A 515 -6.27 8.36 -23.85
C ALA A 515 -6.53 9.04 -22.50
N THR A 516 -7.40 8.48 -21.65
CA THR A 516 -7.72 8.97 -20.31
C THR A 516 -6.48 9.06 -19.43
N TYR A 517 -5.77 7.95 -19.23
CA TYR A 517 -4.63 7.90 -18.32
C TYR A 517 -3.37 8.59 -18.86
N SER A 518 -3.37 8.93 -20.15
CA SER A 518 -2.35 9.80 -20.77
C SER A 518 -2.77 11.26 -20.86
N GLN A 519 -3.94 11.62 -20.32
CA GLN A 519 -4.51 12.97 -20.37
C GLN A 519 -4.53 13.57 -21.78
N SER A 520 -4.82 12.74 -22.79
CA SER A 520 -4.80 13.13 -24.20
C SER A 520 -6.20 13.36 -24.76
N ASP A 521 -6.42 14.49 -25.40
CA ASP A 521 -7.68 14.85 -26.08
C ASP A 521 -7.83 14.20 -27.46
N ILE A 522 -6.92 13.30 -27.87
CA ILE A 522 -6.86 12.73 -29.22
C ILE A 522 -8.17 12.05 -29.66
N LEU A 523 -8.93 11.47 -28.73
CA LEU A 523 -10.20 10.81 -29.01
C LEU A 523 -11.43 11.71 -28.77
N ARG A 524 -11.26 12.93 -28.22
CA ARG A 524 -12.35 13.82 -27.81
C ARG A 524 -13.35 14.06 -28.95
N GLN A 525 -12.85 14.45 -30.13
CA GLN A 525 -13.72 14.73 -31.28
C GLN A 525 -14.51 13.50 -31.73
N GLN A 526 -13.91 12.32 -31.69
CA GLN A 526 -14.56 11.08 -32.12
C GLN A 526 -15.63 10.65 -31.10
N VAL A 527 -15.37 10.82 -29.80
CA VAL A 527 -16.34 10.58 -28.72
C VAL A 527 -17.55 11.53 -28.86
N LEU A 528 -17.31 12.83 -29.02
CA LEU A 528 -18.38 13.81 -29.18
C LEU A 528 -19.22 13.56 -30.46
N LYS A 529 -18.58 13.18 -31.57
CA LYS A 529 -19.30 12.79 -32.79
C LYS A 529 -20.17 11.55 -32.58
N ALA A 530 -19.69 10.56 -31.83
CA ALA A 530 -20.43 9.32 -31.57
C ALA A 530 -21.73 9.57 -30.78
N CYS A 531 -21.78 10.61 -29.94
CA CYS A 531 -22.99 11.02 -29.23
C CYS A 531 -23.74 12.18 -29.91
N GLN A 532 -23.43 12.52 -31.16
CA GLN A 532 -24.04 13.67 -31.88
C GLN A 532 -23.92 15.00 -31.12
N CYS A 533 -22.87 15.16 -30.32
CA CYS A 533 -22.67 16.27 -29.39
C CYS A 533 -23.78 16.42 -28.32
N ASP A 534 -24.61 15.40 -28.14
CA ASP A 534 -25.60 15.32 -27.07
C ASP A 534 -24.99 14.55 -25.88
N LEU A 535 -24.61 15.31 -24.85
CA LEU A 535 -23.99 14.76 -23.65
C LEU A 535 -25.00 14.03 -22.75
N ALA A 536 -26.30 14.29 -22.89
CA ALA A 536 -27.33 13.55 -22.18
C ALA A 536 -27.47 12.11 -22.71
N LEU A 537 -27.29 11.90 -24.03
CA LEU A 537 -27.18 10.56 -24.60
C LEU A 537 -25.99 9.79 -24.03
N LEU A 538 -24.88 10.48 -23.77
CA LEU A 538 -23.67 9.90 -23.22
C LEU A 538 -23.90 9.42 -21.77
N MET A 539 -24.61 10.20 -20.96
CA MET A 539 -24.96 9.82 -19.57
C MET A 539 -25.89 8.60 -19.47
N LYS A 540 -26.74 8.37 -20.48
CA LYS A 540 -27.62 7.20 -20.54
C LYS A 540 -26.90 5.91 -20.92
N GLN A 541 -25.64 5.99 -21.36
CA GLN A 541 -24.88 4.81 -21.70
C GLN A 541 -24.49 4.03 -20.43
N ARG A 542 -24.83 2.75 -20.42
CA ARG A 542 -24.72 1.87 -19.25
C ARG A 542 -23.30 1.71 -18.66
N GLN A 543 -22.26 2.15 -19.36
CA GLN A 543 -20.87 1.95 -18.94
C GLN A 543 -20.07 3.23 -18.66
N GLY A 544 -20.55 4.41 -19.08
CA GLY A 544 -19.96 5.71 -18.73
C GLY A 544 -18.50 5.96 -19.13
N LEU A 545 -17.80 5.06 -19.84
CA LEU A 545 -16.36 5.20 -20.15
C LEU A 545 -16.03 6.51 -20.87
N ASP A 546 -16.80 6.80 -21.92
CA ASP A 546 -16.66 8.04 -22.69
C ASP A 546 -16.90 9.28 -21.81
N LEU A 547 -17.77 9.18 -20.79
CA LEU A 547 -18.08 10.28 -19.88
C LEU A 547 -16.91 10.52 -18.94
N TYR A 548 -16.39 9.44 -18.35
CA TYR A 548 -15.23 9.50 -17.47
C TYR A 548 -14.02 10.08 -18.19
N TYR A 549 -13.82 9.72 -19.46
CA TYR A 549 -12.79 10.32 -20.30
C TYR A 549 -12.97 11.84 -20.44
N LEU A 550 -14.16 12.32 -20.80
CA LEU A 550 -14.42 13.77 -20.92
C LEU A 550 -14.29 14.50 -19.57
N LEU A 551 -14.76 13.88 -18.48
CA LEU A 551 -14.64 14.41 -17.12
C LEU A 551 -13.17 14.54 -16.68
N ASP A 552 -12.35 13.52 -16.96
CA ASP A 552 -10.93 13.52 -16.60
C ASP A 552 -10.07 14.40 -17.53
N LEU A 553 -10.48 14.61 -18.79
CA LEU A 553 -9.86 15.60 -19.66
C LEU A 553 -10.04 17.04 -19.16
N GLY A 554 -11.15 17.31 -18.45
CA GLY A 554 -11.38 18.59 -17.80
C GLY A 554 -11.62 19.76 -18.76
N VAL A 555 -12.01 19.51 -20.02
CA VAL A 555 -12.29 20.59 -20.98
C VAL A 555 -13.54 21.35 -20.54
N ASN A 556 -13.40 22.64 -20.25
CA ASN A 556 -14.44 23.48 -19.64
C ASN A 556 -15.80 23.44 -20.38
N GLU A 557 -15.78 23.45 -21.71
CA GLU A 557 -17.00 23.34 -22.54
C GLU A 557 -17.74 22.01 -22.29
N ASP A 558 -17.00 20.90 -22.24
CA ASP A 558 -17.57 19.58 -21.99
C ASP A 558 -18.08 19.48 -20.56
N LEU A 559 -17.32 19.97 -19.57
CA LEU A 559 -17.72 19.97 -18.16
C LEU A 559 -19.02 20.78 -17.95
N GLN A 560 -19.15 21.94 -18.58
CA GLN A 560 -20.37 22.74 -18.52
C GLN A 560 -21.56 22.03 -19.17
N GLY A 561 -21.35 21.40 -20.33
CA GLY A 561 -22.37 20.61 -21.00
C GLY A 561 -22.81 19.39 -20.18
N ILE A 562 -21.85 18.69 -19.56
CA ILE A 562 -22.10 17.56 -18.66
C ILE A 562 -22.87 18.02 -17.43
N ALA A 563 -22.49 19.14 -16.79
CA ALA A 563 -23.20 19.68 -15.64
C ALA A 563 -24.66 20.04 -15.98
N THR A 564 -24.90 20.59 -17.18
CA THR A 564 -26.25 20.91 -17.66
C THR A 564 -27.06 19.63 -17.86
N ALA A 565 -26.52 18.65 -18.59
CA ALA A 565 -27.17 17.36 -18.81
C ALA A 565 -27.47 16.61 -17.49
N LEU A 566 -26.57 16.70 -16.51
CA LEU A 566 -26.73 16.10 -15.17
C LEU A 566 -27.98 16.63 -14.45
N MET A 567 -28.30 17.92 -14.64
CA MET A 567 -29.44 18.57 -14.00
C MET A 567 -30.76 18.35 -14.75
N GLU A 568 -30.71 18.13 -16.06
CA GLU A 568 -31.87 17.84 -16.90
C GLU A 568 -32.31 16.38 -16.78
N GLU A 569 -31.35 15.46 -16.75
CA GLU A 569 -31.61 14.04 -16.66
C GLU A 569 -32.01 13.64 -15.25
N THR A 570 -33.15 12.94 -15.15
CA THR A 570 -33.62 12.41 -13.88
C THR A 570 -33.17 10.97 -13.69
N ASP A 571 -33.08 10.19 -14.77
CA ASP A 571 -32.84 8.74 -14.72
C ASP A 571 -31.38 8.32 -14.89
N LEU A 572 -30.57 8.63 -13.89
CA LEU A 572 -29.13 8.33 -13.89
C LEU A 572 -28.74 7.36 -12.77
N HIS A 573 -27.74 6.55 -13.06
CA HIS A 573 -27.16 5.59 -12.11
C HIS A 573 -26.30 6.31 -11.06
N GLU A 574 -26.40 5.91 -9.79
CA GLU A 574 -25.69 6.52 -8.66
C GLU A 574 -24.19 6.74 -8.94
N SER A 575 -23.51 5.71 -9.50
CA SER A 575 -22.07 5.77 -9.78
C SER A 575 -21.66 6.89 -10.72
N LEU A 576 -22.49 7.19 -11.72
CA LEU A 576 -22.23 8.23 -12.70
C LEU A 576 -22.38 9.60 -12.07
N ILE A 577 -23.41 9.77 -11.25
CA ILE A 577 -23.64 11.00 -10.49
C ILE A 577 -22.49 11.23 -9.51
N SER A 578 -22.11 10.20 -8.74
CA SER A 578 -20.97 10.29 -7.82
C SER A 578 -19.70 10.74 -8.55
N ALA A 579 -19.34 10.07 -9.66
CA ALA A 579 -18.15 10.43 -10.43
C ALA A 579 -18.22 11.86 -11.03
N SER A 580 -19.38 12.27 -11.50
CA SER A 580 -19.59 13.62 -12.06
C SER A 580 -19.48 14.69 -10.96
N ILE A 581 -20.09 14.47 -9.80
CA ILE A 581 -20.01 15.39 -8.65
C ILE A 581 -18.55 15.54 -8.21
N ILE A 582 -17.77 14.46 -8.13
CA ILE A 582 -16.34 14.52 -7.74
C ILE A 582 -15.55 15.50 -8.63
N ARG A 583 -15.87 15.58 -9.92
CA ARG A 583 -15.14 16.39 -10.90
C ARG A 583 -15.73 17.80 -11.10
N LEU A 584 -17.03 17.96 -10.87
CA LEU A 584 -17.76 19.19 -11.17
C LEU A 584 -18.11 20.03 -9.94
N ALA A 585 -18.00 19.47 -8.73
CA ALA A 585 -18.24 20.21 -7.49
C ALA A 585 -17.33 21.45 -7.43
N TRP A 586 -17.90 22.55 -6.94
CA TRP A 586 -17.21 23.83 -6.68
C TRP A 586 -16.67 24.57 -7.93
N SER A 587 -16.75 23.95 -9.11
CA SER A 587 -16.38 24.55 -10.38
C SER A 587 -17.59 24.78 -11.29
N HIS A 588 -18.40 23.73 -11.49
CA HIS A 588 -19.52 23.73 -12.44
C HIS A 588 -20.87 23.39 -11.78
N LEU A 589 -20.85 22.94 -10.53
CA LEU A 589 -22.03 22.69 -9.71
C LEU A 589 -22.02 23.55 -8.45
N THR A 590 -23.15 24.20 -8.20
CA THR A 590 -23.44 24.92 -6.95
C THR A 590 -23.89 23.96 -5.85
N VAL A 591 -23.81 24.40 -4.58
CA VAL A 591 -24.34 23.64 -3.43
C VAL A 591 -25.79 23.20 -3.67
N ALA A 592 -26.66 24.11 -4.14
CA ALA A 592 -28.07 23.81 -4.41
C ALA A 592 -28.26 22.73 -5.49
N GLN A 593 -27.44 22.75 -6.54
CA GLN A 593 -27.46 21.72 -7.58
C GLN A 593 -27.00 20.37 -7.06
N ILE A 594 -25.93 20.32 -6.26
CA ILE A 594 -25.46 19.09 -5.61
C ILE A 594 -26.57 18.52 -4.71
N VAL A 595 -27.19 19.35 -3.87
CA VAL A 595 -28.31 18.94 -3.01
C VAL A 595 -29.46 18.36 -3.84
N THR A 596 -29.84 19.04 -4.93
CA THR A 596 -30.91 18.57 -5.83
C THR A 596 -30.59 17.17 -6.41
N LEU A 597 -29.34 16.92 -6.81
CA LEU A 597 -28.93 15.61 -7.34
C LEU A 597 -28.99 14.51 -6.27
N VAL A 598 -28.65 14.84 -5.02
CA VAL A 598 -28.71 13.93 -3.89
C VAL A 598 -30.15 13.61 -3.51
N GLU A 599 -31.02 14.63 -3.42
CA GLU A 599 -32.45 14.46 -3.15
C GLU A 599 -33.11 13.56 -4.20
N ARG A 600 -32.87 13.81 -5.49
CA ARG A 600 -33.40 12.98 -6.58
C ARG A 600 -33.02 11.51 -6.45
N GLN A 601 -31.81 11.21 -5.98
CA GLN A 601 -31.36 9.83 -5.79
C GLN A 601 -31.95 9.20 -4.53
N PHE A 602 -32.08 9.98 -3.46
CA PHE A 602 -32.72 9.54 -2.23
C PHE A 602 -34.20 9.16 -2.46
N ASP A 603 -34.94 9.98 -3.20
CA ASP A 603 -36.35 9.75 -3.53
C ASP A 603 -36.59 8.47 -4.35
N ARG A 604 -35.56 7.98 -5.05
CA ARG A 604 -35.63 6.75 -5.86
C ARG A 604 -35.43 5.46 -5.07
N GLY A 605 -35.07 5.56 -3.78
CA GLY A 605 -34.82 4.40 -2.92
C GLY A 605 -33.65 3.51 -3.37
N GLN A 606 -32.79 3.99 -4.28
CA GLN A 606 -31.57 3.29 -4.68
C GLN A 606 -30.43 3.69 -3.74
N GLY A 607 -29.63 2.71 -3.32
CA GLY A 607 -28.67 2.85 -2.22
C GLY A 607 -27.77 4.08 -2.36
N ALA A 608 -27.71 4.91 -1.31
CA ALA A 608 -26.98 6.17 -1.30
C ALA A 608 -25.53 6.03 -0.79
N TYR A 609 -24.97 4.82 -0.76
CA TYR A 609 -23.68 4.56 -0.11
C TYR A 609 -22.53 5.29 -0.83
N ARG A 610 -22.49 5.25 -2.17
CA ARG A 610 -21.42 5.88 -2.94
C ARG A 610 -21.56 7.39 -2.92
N LEU A 611 -22.78 7.91 -3.06
CA LEU A 611 -23.04 9.34 -2.93
C LEU A 611 -22.67 9.86 -1.54
N THR A 612 -23.04 9.15 -0.48
CA THR A 612 -22.67 9.53 0.89
C THR A 612 -21.16 9.58 1.05
N SER A 613 -20.42 8.57 0.56
CA SER A 613 -18.96 8.57 0.61
C SER A 613 -18.31 9.66 -0.25
N THR A 614 -18.97 10.03 -1.36
CA THR A 614 -18.51 11.07 -2.27
C THR A 614 -18.63 12.45 -1.62
N ILE A 615 -19.80 12.72 -1.03
CA ILE A 615 -20.09 14.00 -0.37
C ILE A 615 -19.24 14.17 0.87
N THR A 616 -19.21 13.16 1.75
CA THR A 616 -18.47 13.22 3.03
C THR A 616 -16.95 13.01 2.88
N GLY A 617 -16.48 12.71 1.66
CA GLY A 617 -15.07 12.53 1.33
C GLY A 617 -14.59 13.58 0.33
N PRO A 618 -14.33 13.21 -0.94
CA PRO A 618 -13.64 14.07 -1.90
C PRO A 618 -14.30 15.43 -2.15
N VAL A 619 -15.63 15.51 -2.07
CA VAL A 619 -16.37 16.77 -2.28
C VAL A 619 -16.17 17.71 -1.10
N LEU A 620 -16.39 17.24 0.13
CA LEU A 620 -16.16 18.03 1.34
C LEU A 620 -14.67 18.40 1.51
N ASP A 621 -13.76 17.48 1.18
CA ASP A 621 -12.31 17.72 1.23
C ASP A 621 -11.86 18.83 0.27
N ALA A 622 -12.63 19.10 -0.80
CA ALA A 622 -12.34 20.14 -1.79
C ALA A 622 -13.12 21.45 -1.55
N ALA A 623 -14.00 21.49 -0.55
CA ALA A 623 -14.85 22.62 -0.25
C ALA A 623 -14.10 23.72 0.50
N ASP A 624 -14.46 24.99 0.26
CA ASP A 624 -14.10 26.08 1.16
C ASP A 624 -14.98 26.08 2.45
N ASP A 625 -14.63 26.92 3.42
CA ASP A 625 -15.34 27.00 4.71
C ASP A 625 -16.84 27.29 4.56
N GLN A 626 -17.25 28.04 3.52
CA GLN A 626 -18.66 28.40 3.29
C GLN A 626 -19.41 27.29 2.55
N GLN A 627 -18.75 26.57 1.65
CA GLN A 627 -19.31 25.41 0.95
C GLN A 627 -19.45 24.19 1.86
N ALA A 628 -18.54 24.07 2.84
CA ALA A 628 -18.55 23.00 3.84
C ALA A 628 -19.62 23.21 4.93
N TYR A 629 -19.94 24.46 5.27
CA TYR A 629 -21.00 24.84 6.21
C TYR A 629 -22.39 24.73 5.57
#